data_AF-A0A1I2P8F1-F1
#
_entry.id   AF-A0A1I2P8F1-F1
#
_cell.length_a   1.000
_cell.length_b   1.000
_cell.length_c   1.000
_cell.angle_alpha   90.00
_cell.angle_beta   90.00
_cell.angle_gamma   90.00
#
_symmetry.space_group_name_H-M   'P 1'
#
loop_
_entity.id
_entity.type
_entity.pdbx_description
1 polymer ?
#
loop_
_entity_poly.entity_id
_entity_poly.type
_entity_poly.pdbx_seq_one_letter_code
_entity_poly.pdbx_strand_id
1 'polypeptide(L)'
;MGAHVLEFPELGQGTGSPLPPLPKGGRFAHWPPLLARLALAALALLLVASALVTVAKPGSRSPWAGPVDGPVLATGSAAKPYDEDIALYEAAIARISRGESYYDFIVPEQRARDYPVNPAFAVRLPTLAYLDAWLGTGGQIAAAIALMLGIAAAWWRRFGEEGASPRARRMATTLVFVGASLGLNRHYFPLHELWAGGLIALSFGLHRIGADGRGGRWAGAFCAAALALAIREHALPFVLLMALAAVYHRNWREAAAWSALVAVFCAALAWHLSLISRDVLPSDPHSAPWLVMRGLSGWLGNVVQSSNLRWLPHVLAGPAVVLMTFGWLGWRGRGGLFGFLLSAGYGLAFMLAGRWDNFYWGAMIAPAMFAGLAFAPRALAELVAAARLPIRAPVPTVN
;
A
#
# COMPACT_ATOMS: atom_id res chain seq x y z
N MET A 1 -39.87 28.84 44.28
CA MET A 1 -38.87 27.80 43.97
C MET A 1 -38.93 27.53 42.47
N GLY A 2 -38.13 28.28 41.69
CA GLY A 2 -38.05 28.14 40.24
C GLY A 2 -36.64 27.69 39.88
N ALA A 3 -36.53 26.54 39.20
CA ALA A 3 -35.27 25.97 38.78
C ALA A 3 -34.73 26.71 37.55
N HIS A 4 -33.50 27.24 37.65
CA HIS A 4 -32.72 27.68 36.50
C HIS A 4 -32.00 26.47 35.91
N VAL A 5 -32.40 26.07 34.70
CA VAL A 5 -31.61 25.17 33.85
C VAL A 5 -30.76 26.06 32.95
N LEU A 6 -29.44 25.92 33.05
CA LEU A 6 -28.48 26.55 32.15
C LEU A 6 -28.45 25.78 30.83
N GLU A 7 -28.91 26.41 29.75
CA GLU A 7 -28.74 25.90 28.39
C GLU A 7 -27.30 26.16 27.92
N PHE A 8 -26.60 25.08 27.55
CA PHE A 8 -25.31 25.15 26.85
C PHE A 8 -25.55 25.40 25.36
N PRO A 9 -24.77 26.27 24.68
CA PRO A 9 -24.93 26.48 23.24
C PRO A 9 -24.56 25.22 22.46
N GLU A 10 -25.46 24.79 21.57
CA GLU A 10 -25.26 23.70 20.64
C GLU A 10 -23.95 23.86 19.85
N LEU A 11 -23.10 22.83 19.91
CA LEU A 11 -21.97 22.66 19.01
C LEU A 11 -22.49 22.57 17.58
N GLY A 12 -22.18 23.61 16.79
CA GLY A 12 -22.70 23.82 15.44
C GLY A 12 -22.65 22.58 14.56
N GLN A 13 -23.84 22.11 14.18
CA GLN A 13 -24.02 21.29 13.00
C GLN A 13 -23.71 22.17 11.78
N GLY A 14 -22.48 22.05 11.28
CA GLY A 14 -22.08 22.73 10.05
C GLY A 14 -22.94 22.28 8.88
N THR A 15 -23.90 23.11 8.50
CA THR A 15 -24.67 23.04 7.25
C THR A 15 -23.75 23.39 6.08
N GLY A 16 -22.81 22.49 5.77
CA GLY A 16 -21.93 22.63 4.63
C GLY A 16 -22.71 22.44 3.34
N SER A 17 -22.73 23.47 2.47
CA SER A 17 -23.24 23.34 1.10
C SER A 17 -22.60 22.13 0.40
N PRO A 18 -23.36 21.38 -0.42
CA PRO A 18 -22.87 20.15 -1.04
C PRO A 18 -21.61 20.41 -1.88
N LEU A 19 -20.66 19.47 -1.81
CA LEU A 19 -19.47 19.48 -2.66
C LEU A 19 -19.88 19.63 -4.13
N PRO A 20 -19.09 20.35 -4.96
CA PRO A 20 -19.36 20.44 -6.39
C PRO A 20 -19.50 19.02 -6.96
N PRO A 21 -20.57 18.76 -7.75
CA PRO A 21 -20.85 17.42 -8.24
C PRO A 21 -19.69 16.91 -9.09
N LEU A 22 -19.37 15.62 -8.94
CA LEU A 22 -18.44 14.95 -9.83
C LEU A 22 -18.91 15.11 -11.29
N PRO A 23 -17.99 15.24 -12.26
CA PRO A 23 -18.36 15.37 -13.67
C PRO A 23 -19.38 14.32 -14.08
N LYS A 24 -20.44 14.74 -14.80
CA LYS A 24 -21.44 13.84 -15.37
C LYS A 24 -20.82 13.06 -16.53
N GLY A 25 -19.99 12.06 -16.22
CA GLY A 25 -19.17 11.36 -17.19
C GLY A 25 -18.27 10.32 -16.55
N GLY A 26 -17.84 9.32 -17.31
CA GLY A 26 -16.72 8.47 -16.95
C GLY A 26 -15.40 9.24 -17.03
N ARG A 27 -14.31 8.75 -16.43
CA ARG A 27 -13.02 9.46 -16.44
C ARG A 27 -12.49 9.67 -17.87
N PHE A 28 -12.81 8.74 -18.76
CA PHE A 28 -12.41 8.76 -20.17
C PHE A 28 -13.47 9.35 -21.10
N ALA A 29 -14.64 9.77 -20.60
CA ALA A 29 -15.79 10.13 -21.45
C ALA A 29 -15.55 11.34 -22.36
N HIS A 30 -14.57 12.18 -22.04
CA HIS A 30 -14.22 13.38 -22.81
C HIS A 30 -12.85 13.29 -23.49
N TRP A 31 -12.24 12.10 -23.51
CA TRP A 31 -10.93 11.93 -24.10
C TRP A 31 -11.01 12.02 -25.63
N PRO A 32 -10.05 12.70 -26.28
CA PRO A 32 -9.87 12.63 -27.72
C PRO A 32 -9.72 11.18 -28.19
N PRO A 33 -10.31 10.78 -29.33
CA PRO A 33 -10.27 9.40 -29.80
C PRO A 33 -8.86 8.86 -29.96
N LEU A 34 -7.93 9.69 -30.44
CA LEU A 34 -6.52 9.31 -30.60
C LEU A 34 -5.86 8.96 -29.26
N LEU A 35 -6.06 9.79 -28.22
CA LEU A 35 -5.51 9.51 -26.89
C LEU A 35 -6.12 8.25 -26.28
N ALA A 36 -7.42 8.01 -26.47
CA ALA A 36 -8.07 6.78 -26.03
C ALA A 36 -7.50 5.54 -26.75
N ARG A 37 -7.23 5.62 -28.06
CA ARG A 37 -6.59 4.54 -28.83
C ARG A 37 -5.16 4.25 -28.36
N LEU A 38 -4.36 5.29 -28.14
CA LEU A 38 -2.99 5.15 -27.62
C LEU A 38 -2.99 4.52 -26.22
N ALA A 39 -3.90 4.95 -25.35
CA ALA A 39 -4.03 4.35 -24.02
C ALA A 39 -4.49 2.89 -24.07
N LEU A 40 -5.39 2.52 -24.98
CA LEU A 40 -5.76 1.11 -25.20
C LEU A 40 -4.59 0.28 -25.70
N ALA A 41 -3.83 0.80 -26.67
CA ALA A 41 -2.66 0.13 -27.21
C ALA A 41 -1.60 -0.08 -26.12
N ALA A 42 -1.34 0.94 -25.30
CA ALA A 42 -0.43 0.86 -24.16
C ALA A 42 -0.91 -0.16 -23.11
N LEU A 43 -2.21 -0.16 -22.78
CA LEU A 43 -2.78 -1.14 -21.86
C LEU A 43 -2.67 -2.57 -22.40
N ALA A 44 -3.00 -2.78 -23.68
CA ALA A 44 -2.89 -4.08 -24.32
C ALA A 44 -1.44 -4.59 -24.35
N LEU A 45 -0.49 -3.73 -24.72
CA LEU A 45 0.94 -4.06 -24.69
C LEU A 45 1.40 -4.41 -23.28
N LEU A 46 0.98 -3.64 -22.28
CA LEU A 46 1.34 -3.90 -20.88
C LEU A 46 0.74 -5.21 -20.36
N LEU A 47 -0.51 -5.54 -20.74
CA LEU A 47 -1.14 -6.82 -20.42
C LEU A 47 -0.37 -7.99 -21.03
N VAL A 48 -0.03 -7.91 -22.33
CA VAL A 48 0.78 -8.94 -23.01
C VAL A 48 2.15 -9.06 -22.35
N ALA A 49 2.86 -7.94 -22.15
CA ALA A 49 4.16 -7.94 -21.48
C ALA A 49 4.08 -8.56 -20.08
N SER A 50 3.04 -8.23 -19.30
CA SER A 50 2.86 -8.76 -17.95
C SER A 50 2.52 -10.25 -17.91
N ALA A 51 1.92 -10.81 -18.97
CA ALA A 51 1.69 -12.25 -19.08
C ALA A 51 2.98 -13.03 -19.39
N LEU A 52 3.93 -12.38 -20.08
CA LEU A 52 5.16 -13.00 -20.57
C LEU A 52 6.37 -12.81 -19.63
N VAL A 53 6.46 -11.69 -18.93
CA VAL A 53 7.60 -11.33 -18.08
C VAL A 53 7.56 -12.06 -16.75
N THR A 54 8.63 -12.77 -16.39
CA THR A 54 8.71 -13.58 -15.18
C THR A 54 8.53 -12.76 -13.90
N VAL A 55 7.57 -13.15 -13.05
CA VAL A 55 7.32 -12.56 -11.72
C VAL A 55 8.20 -13.14 -10.59
N ALA A 56 8.98 -14.17 -10.89
CA ALA A 56 9.83 -14.85 -9.92
C ALA A 56 11.32 -14.56 -10.19
N LYS A 57 12.17 -14.75 -9.18
CA LYS A 57 13.62 -14.61 -9.32
C LYS A 57 14.12 -15.55 -10.44
N PRO A 58 15.05 -15.13 -11.31
CA PRO A 58 15.65 -16.04 -12.29
C PRO A 58 16.11 -17.34 -11.62
N GLY A 59 15.63 -18.48 -12.12
CA GLY A 59 15.90 -19.82 -11.55
C GLY A 59 14.87 -20.33 -10.53
N SER A 60 13.94 -19.50 -10.05
CA SER A 60 12.83 -19.96 -9.20
C SER A 60 11.65 -20.47 -10.03
N ARG A 61 11.09 -21.62 -9.64
CA ARG A 61 9.94 -22.25 -10.32
C ARG A 61 8.62 -21.80 -9.68
N SER A 62 7.61 -21.61 -10.51
CA SER A 62 6.23 -21.39 -10.06
C SER A 62 5.69 -22.61 -9.30
N PRO A 63 4.90 -22.45 -8.22
CA PRO A 63 4.20 -23.56 -7.55
C PRO A 63 3.34 -24.42 -8.49
N TRP A 64 2.97 -23.86 -9.64
CA TRP A 64 2.15 -24.50 -10.66
C TRP A 64 2.96 -25.31 -11.68
N ALA A 65 4.30 -25.28 -11.59
CA ALA A 65 5.22 -26.06 -12.42
C ALA A 65 5.82 -27.28 -11.66
N GLY A 66 5.21 -27.65 -10.53
CA GLY A 66 5.72 -28.63 -9.56
C GLY A 66 5.90 -27.99 -8.18
N PRO A 67 6.27 -28.78 -7.15
CA PRO A 67 6.53 -28.25 -5.81
C PRO A 67 7.49 -27.06 -5.89
N VAL A 68 7.12 -25.97 -5.22
CA VAL A 68 8.03 -24.84 -4.98
C VAL A 68 9.13 -25.35 -4.07
N ASP A 69 10.22 -25.81 -4.67
CA ASP A 69 11.48 -25.84 -3.97
C ASP A 69 11.90 -24.37 -3.79
N GLY A 70 12.06 -23.97 -2.53
CA GLY A 70 12.88 -22.82 -2.19
C GLY A 70 14.31 -23.00 -2.74
N PRO A 71 15.25 -22.09 -2.44
CA PRO A 71 16.62 -22.19 -2.97
C PRO A 71 17.15 -23.62 -2.83
N VAL A 72 17.53 -24.21 -3.97
CA VAL A 72 17.96 -25.60 -4.10
C VAL A 72 19.09 -25.86 -3.12
N LEU A 73 18.82 -26.66 -2.08
CA LEU A 73 19.86 -27.27 -1.28
C LEU A 73 20.56 -28.29 -2.18
N ALA A 74 21.83 -28.02 -2.48
CA ALA A 74 22.75 -29.09 -2.81
C ALA A 74 22.69 -30.11 -1.64
N THR A 75 22.23 -31.31 -1.97
CA THR A 75 22.31 -32.56 -1.19
C THR A 75 22.83 -32.42 0.25
N GLY A 76 21.91 -32.49 1.22
CA GLY A 76 22.24 -32.85 2.61
C GLY A 76 21.99 -31.78 3.67
N SER A 77 20.73 -31.45 3.95
CA SER A 77 20.27 -31.07 5.30
C SER A 77 18.74 -31.00 5.32
N ALA A 78 18.14 -31.83 6.15
CA ALA A 78 16.70 -31.86 6.39
C ALA A 78 16.29 -30.77 7.38
N ALA A 79 16.15 -29.54 6.89
CA ALA A 79 15.30 -28.49 7.45
C ALA A 79 15.16 -27.41 6.38
N LYS A 80 13.93 -26.98 6.08
CA LYS A 80 13.74 -25.75 5.30
C LYS A 80 14.48 -24.62 6.03
N PRO A 81 15.30 -23.80 5.35
CA PRO A 81 15.78 -22.56 5.97
C PRO A 81 14.55 -21.76 6.38
N TYR A 82 14.38 -21.54 7.68
CA TYR A 82 13.38 -20.62 8.18
C TYR A 82 13.70 -19.22 7.64
N ASP A 83 12.69 -18.39 7.41
CA ASP A 83 12.92 -17.03 6.93
C ASP A 83 13.77 -16.27 7.96
N GLU A 84 15.01 -15.96 7.60
CA GLU A 84 16.00 -15.37 8.50
C GLU A 84 15.55 -13.99 9.00
N ASP A 85 14.77 -13.24 8.19
CA ASP A 85 14.23 -11.94 8.59
C ASP A 85 13.22 -12.14 9.73
N ILE A 86 12.34 -13.13 9.60
CA ILE A 86 11.35 -13.46 10.63
C ILE A 86 12.06 -13.92 11.91
N ALA A 87 13.09 -14.76 11.82
CA ALA A 87 13.85 -15.21 13.00
C ALA A 87 14.50 -14.04 13.74
N LEU A 88 15.06 -13.08 13.01
CA LEU A 88 15.63 -11.86 13.58
C LEU A 88 14.55 -11.04 14.32
N TYR A 89 13.38 -10.85 13.72
CA TYR A 89 12.30 -10.09 14.35
C TYR A 89 11.73 -10.79 15.59
N GLU A 90 11.52 -12.11 15.53
CA GLU A 90 11.07 -12.91 16.67
C GLU A 90 12.08 -12.88 17.83
N ALA A 91 13.37 -12.96 17.53
CA ALA A 91 14.42 -12.82 18.54
C ALA A 91 14.38 -11.44 19.20
N ALA A 92 14.21 -10.37 18.42
CA ALA A 92 14.09 -9.02 18.96
C ALA A 92 12.85 -8.86 19.86
N ILE A 93 11.68 -9.37 19.43
CA ILE A 93 10.45 -9.37 20.23
C ILE A 93 10.66 -10.12 21.55
N ALA A 94 11.30 -11.29 21.51
CA ALA A 94 11.56 -12.10 22.69
C ALA A 94 12.53 -11.44 23.69
N ARG A 95 13.50 -10.65 23.21
CA ARG A 95 14.40 -9.87 24.06
C ARG A 95 13.67 -8.70 24.73
N ILE A 96 12.86 -7.97 23.96
CA ILE A 96 12.04 -6.86 24.49
C ILE A 96 11.04 -7.36 25.55
N SER A 97 10.41 -8.52 25.34
CA SER A 97 9.45 -9.07 26.30
C SER A 97 10.08 -9.47 27.65
N ARG A 98 11.41 -9.66 27.69
CA ARG A 98 12.18 -9.86 28.93
C ARG A 98 12.67 -8.55 29.56
N GLY A 99 12.33 -7.40 28.98
CA GLY A 99 12.67 -6.08 29.50
C GLY A 99 13.93 -5.45 28.91
N GLU A 100 14.53 -6.05 27.87
CA GLU A 100 15.69 -5.46 27.19
C GLU A 100 15.26 -4.26 26.31
N SER A 101 16.07 -3.20 26.28
CA SER A 101 15.84 -2.05 25.39
C SER A 101 16.32 -2.36 23.98
N TYR A 102 15.52 -2.02 22.96
CA TYR A 102 15.81 -2.36 21.56
C TYR A 102 17.21 -1.93 21.09
N TYR A 103 17.58 -0.69 21.42
CA TYR A 103 18.85 -0.10 20.98
C TYR A 103 20.07 -0.73 21.65
N ASP A 104 19.91 -1.35 22.83
CA ASP A 104 21.04 -1.93 23.57
C ASP A 104 21.53 -3.24 22.92
N PHE A 105 20.68 -3.88 22.10
CA PHE A 105 20.99 -5.20 21.56
C PHE A 105 20.87 -5.37 20.05
N ILE A 106 20.06 -4.55 19.35
CA ILE A 106 19.68 -4.87 17.98
C ILE A 106 20.88 -4.91 17.02
N VAL A 107 21.84 -4.00 17.19
CA VAL A 107 23.02 -3.94 16.32
C VAL A 107 23.92 -5.17 16.52
N PRO A 108 24.32 -5.54 17.76
CA PRO A 108 24.98 -6.82 18.01
C PRO A 108 24.20 -8.04 17.50
N GLU A 109 22.87 -8.06 17.66
CA GLU A 109 22.00 -9.16 17.25
C GLU A 109 21.95 -9.35 15.73
N GLN A 110 21.87 -8.25 14.97
CA GLN A 110 21.93 -8.25 13.51
C GLN A 110 23.32 -8.63 13.01
N ARG A 111 24.37 -8.04 13.60
CA ARG A 111 25.77 -8.36 13.28
C ARG A 111 26.08 -9.84 13.49
N ALA A 112 25.61 -10.43 14.58
CA ALA A 112 25.83 -11.85 14.89
C ALA A 112 25.13 -12.81 13.90
N ARG A 113 24.22 -12.30 13.07
CA ARG A 113 23.51 -13.04 12.01
C ARG A 113 23.95 -12.61 10.61
N ASP A 114 25.08 -11.92 10.49
CA ASP A 114 25.61 -11.39 9.22
C ASP A 114 24.63 -10.47 8.47
N TYR A 115 23.69 -9.85 9.18
CA TYR A 115 22.82 -8.82 8.62
C TYR A 115 23.57 -7.49 8.50
N PRO A 116 23.29 -6.70 7.44
CA PRO A 116 23.87 -5.38 7.31
C PRO A 116 23.32 -4.44 8.38
N VAL A 117 24.22 -3.73 9.06
CA VAL A 117 23.90 -2.61 9.95
C VAL A 117 24.44 -1.28 9.40
N ASN A 118 25.17 -1.32 8.28
CA ASN A 118 25.76 -0.17 7.60
C ASN A 118 25.14 0.01 6.18
N PRO A 119 24.53 1.15 5.84
CA PRO A 119 24.26 2.29 6.71
C PRO A 119 23.23 1.94 7.79
N ALA A 120 23.16 2.75 8.85
CA ALA A 120 22.22 2.60 9.97
C ALA A 120 20.75 2.37 9.56
N PHE A 121 20.39 2.79 8.34
CA PHE A 121 19.07 2.57 7.72
C PHE A 121 18.72 1.09 7.48
N ALA A 122 19.70 0.18 7.53
CA ALA A 122 19.45 -1.25 7.45
C ALA A 122 18.79 -1.81 8.73
N VAL A 123 18.94 -1.13 9.86
CA VAL A 123 18.26 -1.46 11.11
C VAL A 123 16.82 -0.93 11.06
N ARG A 124 15.85 -1.75 11.46
CA ARG A 124 14.41 -1.42 11.37
C ARG A 124 13.96 -0.52 12.51
N LEU A 125 12.82 0.14 12.30
CA LEU A 125 12.14 0.89 13.36
C LEU A 125 11.64 -0.09 14.45
N PRO A 126 11.75 0.27 15.74
CA PRO A 126 11.43 -0.64 16.83
C PRO A 126 9.94 -0.79 17.12
N THR A 127 9.08 0.07 16.54
CA THR A 127 7.68 0.22 16.95
C THR A 127 6.90 -1.08 16.91
N LEU A 128 7.03 -1.87 15.83
CA LEU A 128 6.31 -3.14 15.74
C LEU A 128 6.83 -4.15 16.76
N ALA A 129 8.14 -4.25 16.95
CA ALA A 129 8.72 -5.19 17.92
C ALA A 129 8.24 -4.93 19.35
N TYR A 130 8.09 -3.66 19.75
CA TYR A 130 7.49 -3.29 21.04
C TYR A 130 6.00 -3.63 21.11
N LEU A 131 5.23 -3.30 20.07
CA LEU A 131 3.81 -3.63 20.02
C LEU A 131 3.59 -5.15 20.14
N ASP A 132 4.37 -5.93 19.40
CA ASP A 132 4.33 -7.38 19.41
C ASP A 132 4.72 -7.96 20.78
N ALA A 133 5.77 -7.43 21.41
CA ALA A 133 6.19 -7.84 22.75
C ALA A 133 5.12 -7.56 23.82
N TRP A 134 4.41 -6.43 23.73
CA TRP A 134 3.36 -6.05 24.68
C TRP A 134 2.04 -6.79 24.45
N LEU A 135 1.65 -7.00 23.20
CA LEU A 135 0.41 -7.69 22.85
C LEU A 135 0.49 -9.20 23.10
N GLY A 136 1.68 -9.78 22.88
CA GLY A 136 1.86 -11.22 22.79
C GLY A 136 0.99 -11.86 21.70
N THR A 137 1.05 -13.19 21.58
CA THR A 137 0.37 -13.92 20.49
C THR A 137 -1.14 -13.67 20.45
N GLY A 138 -1.81 -13.68 21.60
CA GLY A 138 -3.26 -13.46 21.68
C GLY A 138 -3.66 -12.04 21.26
N GLY A 139 -2.92 -11.03 21.71
CA GLY A 139 -3.15 -9.64 21.35
C GLY A 139 -2.89 -9.38 19.86
N GLN A 140 -1.86 -9.99 19.29
CA GLN A 140 -1.58 -9.90 17.85
C GLN A 140 -2.73 -10.49 17.01
N ILE A 141 -3.25 -11.66 17.39
CA ILE A 141 -4.41 -12.26 16.70
C ILE A 141 -5.62 -11.33 16.77
N ALA A 142 -5.92 -10.80 17.95
CA ALA A 142 -7.04 -9.87 18.12
C ALA A 142 -6.84 -8.58 17.29
N ALA A 143 -5.62 -8.02 17.29
CA ALA A 143 -5.27 -6.83 16.51
C ALA A 143 -5.38 -7.08 15.00
N ALA A 144 -4.92 -8.23 14.50
CA ALA A 144 -5.02 -8.60 13.10
C ALA A 144 -6.49 -8.76 12.64
N ILE A 145 -7.32 -9.41 13.47
CA ILE A 145 -8.77 -9.54 13.21
C ILE A 145 -9.44 -8.17 13.24
N ALA A 146 -9.14 -7.34 14.25
CA ALA A 146 -9.71 -6.01 14.37
C ALA A 146 -9.32 -5.11 13.19
N LEU A 147 -8.06 -5.17 12.75
CA LEU A 147 -7.58 -4.45 11.57
C LEU A 147 -8.31 -4.92 10.30
N MET A 148 -8.44 -6.23 10.10
CA MET A 148 -9.18 -6.79 8.97
C MET A 148 -10.64 -6.32 8.92
N LEU A 149 -11.35 -6.43 10.05
CA LEU A 149 -12.74 -5.97 10.16
C LEU A 149 -12.85 -4.46 9.95
N GLY A 150 -11.91 -3.70 10.50
CA GLY A 150 -11.81 -2.25 10.32
C GLY A 150 -11.63 -1.87 8.84
N ILE A 151 -10.73 -2.55 8.12
CA ILE A 151 -10.53 -2.36 6.68
C ILE A 151 -11.84 -2.65 5.93
N ALA A 152 -12.44 -3.83 6.14
CA ALA A 152 -13.67 -4.22 5.45
C ALA A 152 -14.81 -3.22 5.71
N ALA A 153 -15.01 -2.80 6.97
CA ALA A 153 -16.03 -1.83 7.35
C ALA A 153 -15.77 -0.44 6.75
N ALA A 154 -14.52 0.04 6.80
CA ALA A 154 -14.14 1.33 6.24
C ALA A 154 -14.41 1.41 4.74
N TRP A 155 -14.01 0.37 4.00
CA TRP A 155 -14.22 0.26 2.55
C TRP A 155 -15.69 0.04 2.18
N TRP A 156 -16.40 -0.82 2.90
CA TRP A 156 -17.84 -1.00 2.73
C TRP A 156 -18.59 0.33 2.87
N ARG A 157 -18.27 1.11 3.91
CA ARG A 157 -18.87 2.44 4.13
C ARG A 157 -18.45 3.40 3.01
N ARG A 158 -17.18 3.42 2.63
CA ARG A 158 -16.65 4.31 1.58
C ARG A 158 -17.34 4.13 0.25
N PHE A 159 -17.40 2.90 -0.24
CA PHE A 159 -18.05 2.62 -1.51
C PHE A 159 -19.53 2.96 -1.49
N GLY A 160 -20.22 2.77 -0.35
CA GLY A 160 -21.61 3.18 -0.19
C GLY A 160 -21.81 4.70 -0.25
N GLU A 161 -21.02 5.46 0.50
CA GLU A 161 -21.12 6.93 0.55
C GLU A 161 -20.70 7.59 -0.77
N GLU A 162 -19.73 7.03 -1.49
CA GLU A 162 -19.27 7.53 -2.79
C GLU A 162 -20.11 6.98 -3.97
N GLY A 163 -21.30 6.42 -3.69
CA GLY A 163 -22.29 6.08 -4.70
C GLY A 163 -21.95 4.88 -5.60
N ALA A 164 -21.11 3.95 -5.13
CA ALA A 164 -20.89 2.70 -5.86
C ALA A 164 -22.19 1.88 -5.90
N SER A 165 -22.46 1.24 -7.05
CA SER A 165 -23.63 0.36 -7.18
C SER A 165 -23.56 -0.78 -6.16
N PRO A 166 -24.69 -1.37 -5.71
CA PRO A 166 -24.66 -2.46 -4.72
C PRO A 166 -23.77 -3.64 -5.12
N ARG A 167 -23.72 -3.98 -6.41
CA ARG A 167 -22.84 -5.00 -6.95
C ARG A 167 -21.36 -4.60 -6.88
N ALA A 168 -21.01 -3.39 -7.32
CA ALA A 168 -19.64 -2.90 -7.28
C ALA A 168 -19.14 -2.76 -5.84
N ARG A 169 -19.98 -2.28 -4.92
CA ARG A 169 -19.69 -2.18 -3.48
C ARG A 169 -19.33 -3.54 -2.88
N ARG A 170 -20.15 -4.57 -3.13
CA ARG A 170 -19.86 -5.94 -2.66
C ARG A 170 -18.55 -6.46 -3.24
N MET A 171 -18.41 -6.41 -4.57
CA MET A 171 -17.23 -6.94 -5.25
C MET A 171 -15.93 -6.24 -4.82
N ALA A 172 -15.91 -4.90 -4.77
CA ALA A 172 -14.75 -4.14 -4.37
C ALA A 172 -14.37 -4.36 -2.89
N THR A 173 -15.36 -4.45 -1.99
CA THR A 173 -15.10 -4.74 -0.58
C THR A 173 -14.55 -6.16 -0.39
N THR A 174 -15.11 -7.15 -1.09
CA THR A 174 -14.58 -8.53 -1.09
C THR A 174 -13.15 -8.56 -1.62
N LEU A 175 -12.84 -7.82 -2.69
CA LEU A 175 -11.50 -7.78 -3.25
C LEU A 175 -10.49 -7.12 -2.29
N VAL A 176 -10.86 -6.05 -1.59
CA VAL A 176 -10.02 -5.49 -0.51
C VAL A 176 -9.77 -6.53 0.58
N PHE A 177 -10.81 -7.25 1.02
CA PHE A 177 -10.67 -8.31 2.02
C PHE A 177 -9.71 -9.40 1.54
N VAL A 178 -9.85 -9.86 0.29
CA VAL A 178 -8.93 -10.84 -0.33
C VAL A 178 -7.51 -10.27 -0.40
N GLY A 179 -7.31 -9.00 -0.76
CA GLY A 179 -5.99 -8.38 -0.76
C GLY A 179 -5.36 -8.30 0.63
N ALA A 180 -6.19 -8.05 1.66
CA ALA A 180 -5.75 -7.93 3.04
C ALA A 180 -5.55 -9.27 3.75
N SER A 181 -6.11 -10.38 3.25
CA SER A 181 -6.27 -11.63 4.01
C SER A 181 -4.95 -12.27 4.45
N LEU A 182 -3.86 -11.96 3.76
CA LEU A 182 -2.51 -12.40 4.16
C LEU A 182 -2.14 -11.89 5.56
N GLY A 183 -2.67 -10.73 5.96
CA GLY A 183 -2.54 -10.12 7.30
C GLY A 183 -3.06 -11.00 8.45
N LEU A 184 -3.84 -12.05 8.16
CA LEU A 184 -4.34 -12.98 9.17
C LEU A 184 -3.41 -14.20 9.38
N ASN A 185 -2.36 -14.35 8.58
CA ASN A 185 -1.43 -15.44 8.74
C ASN A 185 -0.44 -15.13 9.87
N ARG A 186 -0.60 -15.81 11.00
CA ARG A 186 0.22 -15.67 12.21
C ARG A 186 1.73 -15.75 11.96
N HIS A 187 2.15 -16.52 10.96
CA HIS A 187 3.56 -16.70 10.63
C HIS A 187 4.23 -15.38 10.24
N TYR A 188 3.47 -14.44 9.68
CA TYR A 188 3.97 -13.17 9.19
C TYR A 188 3.70 -12.00 10.13
N PHE A 189 3.28 -12.24 11.38
CA PHE A 189 3.04 -11.16 12.34
C PHE A 189 4.28 -10.32 12.65
N PRO A 190 5.51 -10.88 12.74
CA PRO A 190 6.71 -10.07 12.90
C PRO A 190 7.06 -9.22 11.66
N LEU A 191 6.38 -9.46 10.52
CA LEU A 191 6.69 -8.79 9.26
C LEU A 191 5.97 -7.44 9.16
N HIS A 192 6.75 -6.37 9.04
CA HIS A 192 6.27 -5.00 9.17
C HIS A 192 5.33 -4.59 8.03
N GLU A 193 5.57 -5.11 6.83
CA GLU A 193 4.83 -4.79 5.62
C GLU A 193 3.35 -5.20 5.68
N LEU A 194 3.02 -6.29 6.39
CA LEU A 194 1.62 -6.73 6.50
C LEU A 194 0.81 -5.76 7.36
N TRP A 195 1.36 -5.35 8.51
CA TRP A 195 0.72 -4.38 9.40
C TRP A 195 0.63 -3.00 8.74
N ALA A 196 1.75 -2.50 8.22
CA ALA A 196 1.79 -1.19 7.57
C ALA A 196 0.90 -1.15 6.32
N GLY A 197 0.89 -2.20 5.49
CA GLY A 197 0.01 -2.30 4.33
C GLY A 197 -1.47 -2.36 4.68
N GLY A 198 -1.83 -3.12 5.73
CA GLY A 198 -3.18 -3.14 6.28
C GLY A 198 -3.62 -1.78 6.81
N LEU A 199 -2.74 -1.09 7.54
CA LEU A 199 -3.00 0.26 8.06
C LEU A 199 -3.09 1.32 6.95
N ILE A 200 -2.31 1.21 5.86
CA ILE A 200 -2.47 2.04 4.66
C ILE A 200 -3.85 1.81 4.03
N ALA A 201 -4.27 0.55 3.89
CA ALA A 201 -5.59 0.25 3.35
C ALA A 201 -6.72 0.73 4.26
N LEU A 202 -6.56 0.63 5.59
CA LEU A 202 -7.49 1.21 6.55
C LEU A 202 -7.53 2.73 6.43
N SER A 203 -6.36 3.38 6.40
CA SER A 203 -6.22 4.82 6.29
C SER A 203 -6.93 5.33 5.02
N PHE A 204 -6.62 4.72 3.89
CA PHE A 204 -7.25 5.07 2.62
C PHE A 204 -8.76 4.79 2.67
N GLY A 205 -9.20 3.66 3.23
CA GLY A 205 -10.62 3.32 3.40
C GLY A 205 -11.39 4.29 4.29
N LEU A 206 -10.75 4.85 5.33
CA LEU A 206 -11.35 5.83 6.24
C LEU A 206 -11.40 7.23 5.64
N HIS A 207 -10.44 7.56 4.77
CA HIS A 207 -10.29 8.88 4.19
C HIS A 207 -11.46 9.26 3.27
N ARG A 208 -11.97 10.48 3.42
CA ARG A 208 -12.79 11.15 2.41
C ARG A 208 -12.11 12.42 1.97
N ILE A 209 -11.97 12.57 0.65
CA ILE A 209 -11.28 13.70 0.02
C ILE A 209 -12.25 14.89 -0.07
N GLY A 210 -12.07 15.88 0.81
CA GLY A 210 -12.73 17.19 0.73
C GLY A 210 -12.19 18.04 -0.43
N ALA A 211 -12.73 19.24 -0.66
CA ALA A 211 -12.11 20.25 -1.53
C ALA A 211 -12.40 21.67 -1.07
N ASP A 212 -11.45 22.57 -1.32
CA ASP A 212 -11.53 23.99 -1.00
C ASP A 212 -11.86 24.24 0.48
N GLY A 213 -11.29 23.42 1.35
CA GLY A 213 -11.53 23.46 2.80
C GLY A 213 -12.92 22.97 3.22
N ARG A 214 -13.72 22.45 2.30
CA ARG A 214 -15.08 21.94 2.56
C ARG A 214 -15.11 20.41 2.51
N GLY A 215 -15.88 19.86 3.44
CA GLY A 215 -15.99 18.40 3.61
C GLY A 215 -14.65 17.75 3.94
N GLY A 216 -14.58 16.45 3.71
CA GLY A 216 -13.41 15.64 4.01
C GLY A 216 -13.46 15.05 5.42
N ARG A 217 -12.89 13.85 5.55
CA ARG A 217 -12.80 13.12 6.83
C ARG A 217 -11.47 12.40 6.82
N TRP A 218 -10.54 12.90 7.61
CA TRP A 218 -9.15 12.44 7.57
C TRP A 218 -8.56 12.10 8.93
N ALA A 219 -9.21 12.43 10.06
CA ALA A 219 -8.65 12.15 11.39
C ALA A 219 -8.34 10.65 11.62
N GLY A 220 -9.31 9.76 11.37
CA GLY A 220 -9.06 8.32 11.47
C GLY A 220 -8.05 7.79 10.44
N ALA A 221 -8.03 8.40 9.25
CA ALA A 221 -7.03 8.08 8.23
C ALA A 221 -5.62 8.48 8.69
N PHE A 222 -5.50 9.65 9.32
CA PHE A 222 -4.26 10.20 9.86
C PHE A 222 -3.69 9.32 10.96
N CYS A 223 -4.51 8.90 11.94
CA CYS A 223 -4.04 8.00 12.99
C CYS A 223 -3.54 6.65 12.43
N ALA A 224 -4.29 6.06 11.49
CA ALA A 224 -3.87 4.80 10.86
C ALA A 224 -2.58 4.96 10.06
N ALA A 225 -2.44 6.05 9.31
CA ALA A 225 -1.23 6.36 8.53
C ALA A 225 -0.02 6.67 9.40
N ALA A 226 -0.20 7.41 10.49
CA ALA A 226 0.86 7.72 11.45
C ALA A 226 1.38 6.43 12.10
N LEU A 227 0.49 5.51 12.48
CA LEU A 227 0.88 4.20 12.99
C LEU A 227 1.58 3.35 11.91
N ALA A 228 1.08 3.35 10.68
CA ALA A 228 1.74 2.65 9.56
C ALA A 228 3.17 3.16 9.34
N LEU A 229 3.36 4.48 9.41
CA LEU A 229 4.64 5.14 9.21
C LEU A 229 5.61 4.91 10.39
N ALA A 230 5.09 4.86 11.61
CA ALA A 230 5.87 4.50 12.79
C ALA A 230 6.34 3.04 12.75
N ILE A 231 5.53 2.14 12.21
CA ILE A 231 5.92 0.73 12.00
C ILE A 231 6.90 0.62 10.83
N ARG A 232 6.65 1.32 9.71
CA ARG A 232 7.40 1.12 8.48
C ARG A 232 7.59 2.40 7.69
N GLU A 233 8.85 2.74 7.43
CA GLU A 233 9.26 3.87 6.60
C GLU A 233 8.74 3.77 5.15
N HIS A 234 8.48 2.56 4.65
CA HIS A 234 7.85 2.35 3.35
C HIS A 234 6.44 2.89 3.25
N ALA A 235 5.77 3.27 4.34
CA ALA A 235 4.49 3.97 4.28
C ALA A 235 4.63 5.44 3.85
N LEU A 236 5.84 6.01 3.86
CA LEU A 236 6.09 7.42 3.54
C LEU A 236 5.53 7.86 2.17
N PRO A 237 5.68 7.10 1.06
CA PRO A 237 5.10 7.47 -0.23
C PRO A 237 3.57 7.63 -0.18
N PHE A 238 2.87 6.83 0.63
CA PHE A 238 1.42 7.00 0.84
C PHE A 238 1.12 8.32 1.55
N VAL A 239 1.84 8.64 2.62
CA VAL A 239 1.65 9.88 3.39
C VAL A 239 1.97 11.12 2.55
N LEU A 240 3.04 11.07 1.74
CA LEU A 240 3.38 12.13 0.79
C LEU A 240 2.27 12.31 -0.25
N LEU A 241 1.72 11.22 -0.80
CA LEU A 241 0.60 11.30 -1.73
C LEU A 241 -0.65 11.91 -1.08
N MET A 242 -0.92 11.61 0.20
CA MET A 242 -2.00 12.25 0.97
C MET A 242 -1.78 13.76 1.12
N ALA A 243 -0.56 14.19 1.46
CA ALA A 243 -0.20 15.60 1.53
C ALA A 243 -0.41 16.30 0.18
N LEU A 244 0.11 15.72 -0.90
CA LEU A 244 -0.04 16.25 -2.26
C LEU A 244 -1.50 16.31 -2.70
N ALA A 245 -2.30 15.28 -2.41
CA ALA A 245 -3.73 15.27 -2.71
C ALA A 245 -4.47 16.36 -1.93
N ALA A 246 -4.13 16.59 -0.66
CA ALA A 246 -4.71 17.66 0.14
C ALA A 246 -4.35 19.05 -0.40
N VAL A 247 -3.10 19.27 -0.83
CA VAL A 247 -2.66 20.50 -1.52
C VAL A 247 -3.40 20.70 -2.83
N TYR A 248 -3.47 19.66 -3.67
CA TYR A 248 -4.15 19.69 -4.96
C TYR A 248 -5.63 20.05 -4.83
N HIS A 249 -6.28 19.55 -3.78
CA HIS A 249 -7.67 19.88 -3.46
C HIS A 249 -7.84 21.12 -2.58
N ARG A 250 -6.78 21.89 -2.34
CA ARG A 250 -6.77 23.14 -1.57
C ARG A 250 -7.30 22.98 -0.13
N ASN A 251 -7.13 21.80 0.46
CA ASN A 251 -7.48 21.51 1.85
C ASN A 251 -6.28 21.80 2.76
N TRP A 252 -5.96 23.08 2.96
CA TRP A 252 -4.72 23.51 3.63
C TRP A 252 -4.54 22.95 5.05
N ARG A 253 -5.62 22.83 5.83
CA ARG A 253 -5.57 22.22 7.18
C ARG A 253 -5.10 20.77 7.13
N GLU A 254 -5.64 20.02 6.17
CA GLU A 254 -5.27 18.62 5.98
C GLU A 254 -3.85 18.50 5.39
N ALA A 255 -3.50 19.34 4.43
CA ALA A 255 -2.14 19.41 3.86
C ALA A 255 -1.09 19.70 4.93
N ALA A 256 -1.37 20.66 5.83
CA ALA A 256 -0.50 20.98 6.96
C ALA A 256 -0.34 19.81 7.92
N ALA A 257 -1.43 19.10 8.24
CA ALA A 257 -1.37 17.91 9.10
C ALA A 257 -0.50 16.81 8.50
N TRP A 258 -0.72 16.44 7.23
CA TRP A 258 0.09 15.43 6.55
C TRP A 258 1.56 15.85 6.42
N SER A 259 1.83 17.12 6.14
CA SER A 259 3.20 17.65 6.05
C SER A 259 3.91 17.65 7.41
N ALA A 260 3.18 17.99 8.48
CA ALA A 260 3.70 17.92 9.85
C ALA A 260 4.01 16.47 10.25
N LEU A 261 3.18 15.51 9.88
CA LEU A 261 3.46 14.09 10.11
C LEU A 261 4.75 13.64 9.41
N VAL A 262 4.98 14.08 8.17
CA VAL A 262 6.24 13.80 7.45
C VAL A 262 7.43 14.42 8.18
N ALA A 263 7.33 15.69 8.62
CA ALA A 263 8.41 16.36 9.33
C ALA A 263 8.75 15.66 10.66
N VAL A 264 7.74 15.31 11.45
CA VAL A 264 7.91 14.56 12.71
C VAL A 264 8.55 13.20 12.45
N PHE A 265 8.09 12.48 11.41
CA PHE A 265 8.69 11.20 11.05
C PHE A 265 10.15 11.33 10.62
N CYS A 266 10.50 12.32 9.79
CA CYS A 266 11.88 12.56 9.39
C CYS A 266 12.77 12.89 10.61
N ALA A 267 12.28 13.67 11.56
CA ALA A 267 13.00 13.96 12.79
C ALA A 267 13.19 12.69 13.65
N ALA A 268 12.13 11.88 13.81
CA ALA A 268 12.19 10.62 14.55
C ALA A 268 13.12 9.59 13.88
N LEU A 269 13.09 9.50 12.55
CA LEU A 269 13.99 8.64 11.78
C LEU A 269 15.43 9.11 11.90
N ALA A 270 15.71 10.41 11.78
CA ALA A 270 17.05 10.96 11.99
C ALA A 270 17.56 10.65 13.41
N TRP A 271 16.69 10.79 14.42
CA TRP A 271 17.01 10.39 15.79
C TRP A 271 17.33 8.89 15.90
N HIS A 272 16.48 8.02 15.35
CA HIS A 272 16.72 6.57 15.29
C HIS A 272 18.07 6.23 14.65
N LEU A 273 18.36 6.80 13.48
CA LEU A 273 19.63 6.60 12.78
C LEU A 273 20.82 7.10 13.61
N SER A 274 20.68 8.21 14.33
CA SER A 274 21.73 8.72 15.22
C SER A 274 22.05 7.80 16.39
N LEU A 275 21.05 7.06 16.91
CA LEU A 275 21.25 6.06 17.94
C LEU A 275 22.00 4.86 17.37
N ILE A 276 21.51 4.29 16.28
CA ILE A 276 22.12 3.13 15.61
C ILE A 276 23.56 3.42 15.17
N SER A 277 23.82 4.62 14.63
CA SER A 277 25.15 4.98 14.12
C SER A 277 26.28 4.93 15.17
N ARG A 278 25.93 4.97 16.47
CA ARG A 278 26.91 4.88 17.56
C ARG A 278 27.51 3.47 17.69
N ASP A 279 26.74 2.46 17.26
CA ASP A 279 27.11 1.05 17.41
C ASP A 279 27.58 0.41 16.09
N VAL A 280 27.55 1.17 14.98
CA VAL A 280 28.04 0.73 13.67
C VAL A 280 29.56 0.84 13.61
N LEU A 281 30.21 -0.28 13.26
CA LEU A 281 31.65 -0.40 13.12
C LEU A 281 32.06 -0.35 11.63
N PRO A 282 33.27 0.10 11.30
CA PRO A 282 33.78 0.07 9.91
C PRO A 282 33.87 -1.35 9.32
N SER A 283 33.98 -2.38 10.17
CA SER A 283 34.03 -3.79 9.76
C SER A 283 32.65 -4.41 9.53
N ASP A 284 31.56 -3.68 9.79
CA ASP A 284 30.22 -4.23 9.69
C ASP A 284 29.79 -4.51 8.24
N PRO A 285 28.96 -5.54 8.01
CA PRO A 285 28.45 -5.83 6.69
C PRO A 285 27.72 -4.62 6.10
N HIS A 286 28.13 -4.23 4.89
CA HIS A 286 27.49 -3.19 4.13
C HIS A 286 26.23 -3.71 3.45
N SER A 287 25.16 -2.94 3.53
CA SER A 287 23.91 -3.19 2.82
C SER A 287 24.15 -3.16 1.31
N ALA A 288 23.60 -4.14 0.61
CA ALA A 288 23.63 -4.17 -0.84
C ALA A 288 22.89 -2.95 -1.44
N PRO A 289 23.23 -2.52 -2.67
CA PRO A 289 22.54 -1.42 -3.33
C PRO A 289 21.03 -1.66 -3.43
N TRP A 290 20.25 -0.62 -3.12
CA TRP A 290 18.78 -0.68 -3.18
C TRP A 290 18.23 -0.39 -4.58
N LEU A 291 18.93 0.43 -5.37
CA LEU A 291 18.56 0.74 -6.76
C LEU A 291 19.05 -0.40 -7.68
N VAL A 292 18.12 -1.22 -8.17
CA VAL A 292 18.42 -2.46 -8.90
C VAL A 292 17.74 -2.55 -10.26
N MET A 293 16.83 -1.63 -10.60
CA MET A 293 16.21 -1.49 -11.93
C MET A 293 15.58 -2.80 -12.46
N ARG A 294 14.82 -3.50 -11.62
CA ARG A 294 14.14 -4.77 -11.96
C ARG A 294 13.05 -4.65 -13.03
N GLY A 295 12.65 -3.43 -13.40
CA GLY A 295 11.65 -3.19 -14.44
C GLY A 295 10.31 -3.85 -14.11
N LEU A 296 9.57 -4.26 -15.15
CA LEU A 296 8.22 -4.82 -14.99
C LEU A 296 8.20 -6.05 -14.05
N SER A 297 9.23 -6.90 -14.09
CA SER A 297 9.36 -8.04 -13.16
C SER A 297 9.40 -7.62 -11.69
N GLY A 298 9.99 -6.48 -11.37
CA GLY A 298 10.04 -5.95 -10.00
C GLY A 298 8.64 -5.61 -9.47
N TRP A 299 7.87 -4.87 -10.25
CA TRP A 299 6.48 -4.53 -9.91
C TRP A 299 5.62 -5.78 -9.77
N LEU A 300 5.58 -6.63 -10.81
CA LEU A 300 4.71 -7.80 -10.81
C LEU A 300 5.11 -8.80 -9.73
N GLY A 301 6.41 -9.08 -9.59
CA GLY A 301 6.94 -10.04 -8.62
C GLY A 301 6.61 -9.67 -7.18
N ASN A 302 6.81 -8.40 -6.81
CA ASN A 302 6.51 -7.96 -5.45
C ASN A 302 5.03 -8.12 -5.10
N VAL A 303 4.11 -7.72 -6.00
CA VAL A 303 2.67 -7.82 -5.73
C VAL A 303 2.18 -9.27 -5.80
N VAL A 304 2.65 -10.06 -6.77
CA VAL A 304 2.19 -11.44 -6.96
C VAL A 304 2.63 -12.33 -5.79
N GLN A 305 3.90 -12.30 -5.41
CA GLN A 305 4.44 -13.17 -4.38
C GLN A 305 3.91 -12.81 -2.98
N SER A 306 3.54 -11.54 -2.76
CA SER A 306 3.10 -11.00 -1.46
C SER A 306 1.58 -10.87 -1.33
N SER A 307 0.84 -11.55 -2.20
CA SER A 307 -0.62 -11.55 -2.16
C SER A 307 -1.18 -12.92 -2.52
N ASN A 308 -2.51 -13.02 -2.58
CA ASN A 308 -3.18 -14.24 -3.02
C ASN A 308 -3.00 -14.54 -4.52
N LEU A 309 -2.41 -13.63 -5.31
CA LEU A 309 -2.10 -13.90 -6.72
C LEU A 309 -1.02 -14.95 -6.92
N ARG A 310 -0.21 -15.28 -5.89
CA ARG A 310 0.76 -16.40 -5.94
C ARG A 310 0.12 -17.75 -6.29
N TRP A 311 -1.18 -17.87 -6.06
CA TRP A 311 -1.98 -19.04 -6.40
C TRP A 311 -2.57 -19.00 -7.81
N LEU A 312 -2.22 -18.03 -8.64
CA LEU A 312 -2.65 -18.00 -10.03
C LEU A 312 -1.50 -18.43 -10.95
N PRO A 313 -1.82 -19.07 -12.10
CA PRO A 313 -0.87 -19.20 -13.19
C PRO A 313 -0.26 -17.85 -13.55
N HIS A 314 1.04 -17.84 -13.83
CA HIS A 314 1.81 -16.65 -14.14
C HIS A 314 1.13 -15.75 -15.19
N VAL A 315 0.65 -16.38 -16.26
CA VAL A 315 -0.03 -15.74 -17.39
C VAL A 315 -1.30 -14.97 -17.00
N LEU A 316 -1.86 -15.24 -15.82
CA LEU A 316 -3.00 -14.52 -15.24
C LEU A 316 -2.59 -13.56 -14.13
N ALA A 317 -1.61 -13.94 -13.30
CA ALA A 317 -1.18 -13.16 -12.15
C ALA A 317 -0.60 -11.79 -12.56
N GLY A 318 0.29 -11.75 -13.55
CA GLY A 318 0.87 -10.50 -14.05
C GLY A 318 -0.19 -9.52 -14.60
N PRO A 319 -1.05 -9.95 -15.55
CA PRO A 319 -2.15 -9.12 -16.03
C PRO A 319 -3.12 -8.66 -14.94
N ALA A 320 -3.36 -9.50 -13.92
CA ALA A 320 -4.19 -9.10 -12.79
C ALA A 320 -3.61 -7.89 -12.04
N VAL A 321 -2.28 -7.80 -11.85
CA VAL A 321 -1.63 -6.62 -11.25
C VAL A 321 -1.86 -5.37 -12.08
N VAL A 322 -1.73 -5.46 -13.40
CA VAL A 322 -2.00 -4.34 -14.31
C VAL A 322 -3.46 -3.89 -14.22
N LEU A 323 -4.40 -4.84 -14.22
CA LEU A 323 -5.83 -4.56 -14.13
C LEU A 323 -6.25 -4.03 -12.75
N MET A 324 -5.61 -4.48 -11.67
CA MET A 324 -5.80 -3.92 -10.33
C MET A 324 -5.40 -2.44 -10.29
N THR A 325 -4.25 -2.07 -10.86
CA THR A 325 -3.83 -0.65 -10.93
C THR A 325 -4.73 0.14 -11.87
N PHE A 326 -4.88 -0.28 -13.13
CA PHE A 326 -5.67 0.42 -14.13
C PHE A 326 -7.13 0.59 -13.70
N GLY A 327 -7.70 -0.44 -13.09
CA GLY A 327 -9.11 -0.47 -12.74
C GLY A 327 -9.53 0.63 -11.77
N TRP A 328 -8.64 1.10 -10.91
CA TRP A 328 -8.90 2.28 -10.06
C TRP A 328 -9.37 3.51 -10.84
N LEU A 329 -8.92 3.69 -12.09
CA LEU A 329 -9.38 4.78 -12.96
C LEU A 329 -10.87 4.69 -13.31
N GLY A 330 -11.46 3.50 -13.26
CA GLY A 330 -12.88 3.24 -13.47
C GLY A 330 -13.76 3.66 -12.29
N TRP A 331 -13.17 3.94 -11.12
CA TRP A 331 -13.93 4.53 -10.01
C TRP A 331 -14.03 6.04 -10.19
N ARG A 332 -15.28 6.53 -10.27
CA ARG A 332 -15.61 7.94 -10.56
C ARG A 332 -15.15 8.91 -9.47
N GLY A 333 -15.10 8.46 -8.22
CA GLY A 333 -14.72 9.31 -7.09
C GLY A 333 -13.29 9.84 -7.21
N ARG A 334 -12.98 10.86 -6.41
CA ARG A 334 -11.59 11.36 -6.24
C ARG A 334 -10.66 10.23 -5.77
N GLY A 335 -11.20 9.27 -5.00
CA GLY A 335 -10.50 8.07 -4.58
C GLY A 335 -9.99 7.20 -5.73
N GLY A 336 -10.63 7.23 -6.91
CA GLY A 336 -10.19 6.44 -8.07
C GLY A 336 -8.83 6.88 -8.60
N LEU A 337 -8.63 8.18 -8.81
CA LEU A 337 -7.33 8.70 -9.24
C LEU A 337 -6.26 8.48 -8.16
N PHE A 338 -6.61 8.72 -6.90
CA PHE A 338 -5.69 8.49 -5.80
C PHE A 338 -5.25 7.02 -5.74
N GLY A 339 -6.17 6.06 -5.83
CA GLY A 339 -5.87 4.63 -5.81
C GLY A 339 -5.00 4.20 -6.99
N PHE A 340 -5.22 4.79 -8.18
CA PHE A 340 -4.35 4.57 -9.35
C PHE A 340 -2.93 5.10 -9.10
N LEU A 341 -2.79 6.37 -8.68
CA LEU A 341 -1.49 7.00 -8.41
C LEU A 341 -0.73 6.27 -7.31
N LEU A 342 -1.42 5.83 -6.25
CA LEU A 342 -0.83 5.05 -5.18
C LEU A 342 -0.30 3.70 -5.71
N SER A 343 -1.13 2.94 -6.43
CA SER A 343 -0.77 1.63 -6.93
C SER A 343 0.34 1.71 -8.00
N ALA A 344 0.26 2.68 -8.91
CA ALA A 344 1.27 2.94 -9.92
C ALA A 344 2.59 3.47 -9.31
N GLY A 345 2.52 4.30 -8.27
CA GLY A 345 3.69 4.84 -7.57
C GLY A 345 4.49 3.75 -6.86
N TYR A 346 3.83 2.85 -6.11
CA TYR A 346 4.48 1.66 -5.56
C TYR A 346 4.99 0.72 -6.65
N GLY A 347 4.21 0.55 -7.73
CA GLY A 347 4.65 -0.24 -8.88
C GLY A 347 5.96 0.28 -9.45
N LEU A 348 6.05 1.58 -9.73
CA LEU A 348 7.27 2.24 -10.18
C LEU A 348 8.41 2.09 -9.16
N ALA A 349 8.14 2.27 -7.88
CA ALA A 349 9.15 2.07 -6.84
C ALA A 349 9.73 0.65 -6.87
N PHE A 350 8.91 -0.38 -7.07
CA PHE A 350 9.37 -1.78 -7.19
C PHE A 350 10.08 -2.07 -8.53
N MET A 351 9.80 -1.31 -9.59
CA MET A 351 10.57 -1.42 -10.84
C MET A 351 12.00 -0.89 -10.68
N LEU A 352 12.19 0.13 -9.84
CA LEU A 352 13.46 0.83 -9.68
C LEU A 352 14.29 0.27 -8.50
N ALA A 353 13.63 -0.06 -7.40
CA ALA A 353 14.26 -0.39 -6.13
C ALA A 353 13.74 -1.70 -5.50
N GLY A 354 14.55 -2.27 -4.63
CA GLY A 354 14.22 -3.48 -3.87
C GLY A 354 14.65 -4.76 -4.59
N ARG A 355 15.39 -5.60 -3.87
CA ARG A 355 15.97 -6.85 -4.37
C ARG A 355 14.93 -7.96 -4.44
N TRP A 356 15.31 -9.12 -4.98
CA TRP A 356 14.39 -10.25 -5.14
C TRP A 356 13.91 -10.86 -3.82
N ASP A 357 14.77 -10.81 -2.80
CA ASP A 357 14.47 -11.15 -1.39
C ASP A 357 13.49 -10.16 -0.74
N ASN A 358 13.29 -8.97 -1.31
CA ASN A 358 12.35 -7.97 -0.81
C ASN A 358 10.96 -8.07 -1.46
N PHE A 359 10.57 -9.25 -1.95
CA PHE A 359 9.27 -9.45 -2.59
C PHE A 359 8.11 -9.03 -1.66
N TYR A 360 8.26 -9.26 -0.36
CA TYR A 360 7.28 -8.95 0.69
C TYR A 360 6.86 -7.47 0.75
N TRP A 361 7.64 -6.54 0.16
CA TRP A 361 7.25 -5.13 0.00
C TRP A 361 5.92 -4.94 -0.73
N GLY A 362 5.53 -5.87 -1.60
CA GLY A 362 4.22 -5.80 -2.27
C GLY A 362 3.03 -5.85 -1.30
N ALA A 363 3.21 -6.39 -0.08
CA ALA A 363 2.16 -6.41 0.95
C ALA A 363 1.78 -4.99 1.42
N MET A 364 2.64 -3.99 1.22
CA MET A 364 2.35 -2.58 1.53
C MET A 364 1.14 -2.03 0.77
N ILE A 365 0.88 -2.54 -0.44
CA ILE A 365 -0.12 -1.98 -1.35
C ILE A 365 -1.19 -2.99 -1.79
N ALA A 366 -0.89 -4.29 -1.77
CA ALA A 366 -1.82 -5.33 -2.17
C ALA A 366 -3.22 -5.21 -1.52
N PRO A 367 -3.37 -4.91 -0.21
CA PRO A 367 -4.69 -4.81 0.42
C PRO A 367 -5.64 -3.81 -0.23
N ALA A 368 -5.16 -2.62 -0.59
CA ALA A 368 -5.97 -1.63 -1.29
C ALA A 368 -6.04 -1.94 -2.80
N MET A 369 -4.92 -2.32 -3.42
CA MET A 369 -4.78 -2.48 -4.86
C MET A 369 -5.81 -3.43 -5.49
N PHE A 370 -6.17 -4.52 -4.80
CA PHE A 370 -7.15 -5.49 -5.27
C PHE A 370 -8.51 -4.90 -5.63
N ALA A 371 -8.95 -3.85 -4.93
CA ALA A 371 -10.26 -3.23 -5.18
C ALA A 371 -10.39 -2.70 -6.62
N GLY A 372 -9.28 -2.32 -7.25
CA GLY A 372 -9.27 -1.81 -8.61
C GLY A 372 -9.83 -2.80 -9.64
N LEU A 373 -9.68 -4.12 -9.43
CA LEU A 373 -10.28 -5.13 -10.31
C LEU A 373 -11.81 -5.00 -10.41
N ALA A 374 -12.47 -4.55 -9.34
CA ALA A 374 -13.92 -4.34 -9.35
C ALA A 374 -14.36 -3.28 -10.38
N PHE A 375 -13.46 -2.35 -10.69
CA PHE A 375 -13.72 -1.18 -11.53
C PHE A 375 -13.05 -1.29 -12.92
N ALA A 376 -12.18 -2.28 -13.13
CA ALA A 376 -11.51 -2.52 -14.41
C ALA A 376 -12.47 -2.74 -15.60
N PRO A 377 -13.57 -3.51 -15.50
CA PRO A 377 -14.49 -3.69 -16.63
C PRO A 377 -15.09 -2.36 -17.10
N ARG A 378 -15.45 -1.49 -16.14
CA ARG A 378 -15.99 -0.17 -16.43
C ARG A 378 -14.93 0.74 -17.04
N ALA A 379 -13.72 0.79 -16.47
CA ALA A 379 -12.61 1.58 -16.99
C ALA A 379 -12.33 1.23 -18.45
N LEU A 380 -12.29 -0.07 -18.77
CA LEU A 380 -12.07 -0.58 -20.11
C LEU A 380 -13.21 -0.22 -21.06
N ALA A 381 -14.47 -0.41 -20.63
CA ALA A 381 -15.64 -0.08 -21.44
C ALA A 381 -15.69 1.42 -21.80
N GLU A 382 -15.43 2.30 -20.83
CA GLU A 382 -15.36 3.74 -21.04
C GLU A 382 -14.23 4.13 -22.00
N LEU A 383 -13.06 3.50 -21.87
CA LEU A 383 -11.90 3.76 -22.73
C LEU A 383 -12.13 3.28 -24.18
N VAL A 384 -12.73 2.09 -24.36
CA VAL A 384 -13.13 1.56 -25.68
C VAL A 384 -14.18 2.44 -26.34
N ALA A 385 -15.18 2.91 -25.57
CA ALA A 385 -16.19 3.82 -26.10
C ALA A 385 -15.56 5.14 -26.62
N ALA A 386 -14.63 5.72 -25.86
CA ALA A 386 -13.92 6.94 -26.28
C ALA A 386 -13.07 6.73 -27.54
N ALA A 387 -12.43 5.56 -27.69
CA ALA A 387 -11.60 5.24 -28.86
C ALA A 387 -12.39 5.05 -30.17
N ARG A 388 -13.68 4.71 -30.07
CA ARG A 388 -14.59 4.49 -31.21
C ARG A 388 -15.20 5.79 -31.75
N LEU A 389 -15.05 6.92 -31.05
CA LEU A 389 -15.53 8.21 -31.53
C LEU A 389 -14.78 8.62 -32.82
N PRO A 390 -15.46 9.23 -33.80
CA PRO A 390 -14.81 9.72 -35.02
C PRO A 390 -13.80 10.82 -34.69
N ILE A 391 -12.66 10.82 -35.38
CA ILE A 391 -11.69 11.91 -35.29
C ILE A 391 -12.35 13.13 -35.95
N ARG A 392 -12.60 14.20 -35.19
CA ARG A 392 -13.10 15.46 -35.77
C ARG A 392 -12.04 15.99 -36.73
N ALA A 393 -12.42 16.17 -38.00
CA ALA A 393 -11.59 16.91 -38.95
C ALA A 393 -11.44 18.37 -38.46
N PRO A 394 -10.30 19.03 -38.71
CA PRO A 394 -10.19 20.46 -38.46
C PRO A 394 -11.29 21.19 -39.23
N VAL A 395 -12.04 22.05 -38.53
CA VAL A 395 -13.00 22.95 -39.18
C VAL A 395 -12.19 23.85 -40.10
N PRO A 396 -12.44 23.87 -41.42
CA PRO A 396 -11.77 24.83 -42.29
C PRO A 396 -12.13 26.23 -41.79
N THR A 397 -11.11 27.00 -41.44
CA THR A 397 -11.25 28.44 -41.19
C THR A 397 -11.82 29.04 -42.46
N VAL A 398 -13.05 29.54 -42.39
CA VAL A 398 -13.63 30.37 -43.43
C VAL A 398 -12.78 31.64 -43.48
N ASN A 399 -12.22 31.91 -44.67
CA ASN A 399 -11.31 33.03 -44.97
C ASN A 399 -11.86 34.39 -44.54
#